data_AF-A0AAW5KHT0-F1
#
_entry.id   AF-A0AAW5KHT0-F1
#
_cell.length_a   1.000
_cell.length_b   1.000
_cell.length_c   1.000
_cell.angle_alpha   90.00
_cell.angle_beta   90.00
_cell.angle_gamma   90.00
#
_symmetry.space_group_name_H-M   'P 1'
#
loop_
_entity.id
_entity.type
_entity.pdbx_description
1 polymer ?
#
loop_
_entity_poly.entity_id
_entity_poly.type
_entity_poly.pdbx_seq_one_letter_code
_entity_poly.pdbx_strand_id
1 'polypeptide(L)'
;DAKVNGRNRIVFKAGVPSLGYAVFRIYAVDQEQEAEHTSQALVLENALVRVQFEEKTGAVISIWDKENKIEYCDGAFGRVVVVKDNSDTWSHGVTRFH
;
A
#
# COMPACT_ATOMS: atom_id res chain seq x y z
N ASP A 1 -4.27 -14.42 16.32
CA ASP A 1 -3.61 -14.51 15.01
C ASP A 1 -4.56 -15.15 14.01
N ALA A 2 -5.27 -14.36 13.20
CA ALA A 2 -6.22 -14.88 12.21
C ALA A 2 -5.49 -15.08 10.87
N LYS A 3 -4.69 -16.14 10.75
CA LYS A 3 -4.09 -16.54 9.47
C LYS A 3 -5.15 -17.23 8.61
N VAL A 4 -5.61 -16.56 7.55
CA VAL A 4 -6.39 -17.19 6.49
C VAL A 4 -5.41 -17.80 5.49
N ASN A 5 -4.98 -19.04 5.75
CA ASN A 5 -4.06 -19.79 4.88
C ASN A 5 -4.72 -20.11 3.52
N GLY A 6 -3.94 -20.05 2.43
CA GLY A 6 -4.36 -20.51 1.09
C GLY A 6 -4.93 -19.46 0.13
N ARG A 7 -4.78 -18.15 0.42
CA ARG A 7 -5.28 -17.07 -0.45
C ARG A 7 -4.17 -16.46 -1.29
N ASN A 8 -4.24 -16.62 -2.62
CA ASN A 8 -3.39 -15.91 -3.56
C ASN A 8 -4.01 -14.55 -3.87
N ARG A 9 -3.22 -13.47 -3.77
CA ARG A 9 -3.62 -12.12 -4.18
C ARG A 9 -2.95 -11.82 -5.52
N ILE A 10 -3.74 -11.47 -6.52
CA ILE A 10 -3.27 -11.15 -7.87
C ILE A 10 -3.66 -9.71 -8.16
N VAL A 11 -2.70 -8.92 -8.64
CA VAL A 11 -2.90 -7.54 -9.07
C VAL A 11 -2.30 -7.40 -10.46
N PHE A 12 -3.05 -6.80 -11.38
CA PHE A 12 -2.58 -6.47 -12.73
C PHE A 12 -3.24 -5.18 -13.21
N LYS A 13 -2.61 -4.51 -14.18
CA LYS A 13 -3.16 -3.29 -14.79
C LYS A 13 -4.20 -3.69 -15.85
N ALA A 14 -5.48 -3.46 -15.57
CA ALA A 14 -6.57 -3.68 -16.52
C ALA A 14 -6.72 -2.48 -17.47
N GLY A 15 -6.67 -2.71 -18.79
CA GLY A 15 -7.04 -1.72 -19.80
C GLY A 15 -8.51 -1.88 -20.19
N VAL A 16 -9.31 -0.81 -20.06
CA VAL A 16 -10.74 -0.81 -20.39
C VAL A 16 -11.03 0.39 -21.30
N PRO A 17 -11.78 0.22 -22.41
CA PRO A 17 -12.12 1.34 -23.29
C PRO A 17 -13.14 2.29 -22.67
N SER A 18 -13.07 3.58 -23.05
CA SER A 18 -14.05 4.61 -22.68
C SER A 18 -15.47 4.17 -23.07
N LEU A 19 -16.42 4.25 -22.13
CA LEU A 19 -17.81 3.82 -22.34
C LEU A 19 -17.96 2.35 -22.84
N GLY A 20 -16.99 1.48 -22.57
CA GLY A 20 -17.03 0.07 -22.98
C GLY A 20 -16.73 -0.90 -21.84
N TYR A 21 -16.45 -2.15 -22.18
CA TYR A 21 -16.15 -3.22 -21.22
C TYR A 21 -14.96 -4.09 -21.68
N ALA A 22 -14.30 -4.73 -20.72
CA ALA A 22 -13.27 -5.75 -20.95
C ALA A 22 -13.49 -6.92 -19.98
N VAL A 23 -13.30 -8.15 -20.47
CA VAL A 23 -13.44 -9.37 -19.68
C VAL A 23 -12.07 -9.99 -19.47
N PHE A 24 -11.71 -10.24 -18.22
CA PHE A 24 -10.46 -10.89 -17.84
C PHE A 24 -10.75 -12.25 -17.22
N ARG A 25 -9.99 -13.27 -17.62
CA ARG A 25 -10.10 -14.62 -17.07
C ARG A 25 -8.76 -15.03 -16.47
N ILE A 26 -8.79 -15.41 -15.20
CA ILE A 26 -7.62 -15.94 -14.49
C ILE A 26 -7.67 -17.46 -14.60
N TYR A 27 -6.56 -18.07 -15.01
CA TYR A 27 -6.36 -19.51 -15.05
C TYR A 27 -4.91 -19.82 -14.69
N ALA A 28 -4.66 -21.00 -14.12
CA ALA A 28 -3.33 -21.42 -13.74
C ALA A 28 -2.52 -21.78 -15.00
N VAL A 29 -1.25 -21.39 -15.03
CA VAL A 29 -0.28 -21.74 -16.07
C VAL A 29 1.03 -22.10 -15.38
N ASP A 30 1.67 -23.18 -15.81
CA ASP A 30 3.02 -23.51 -15.40
C ASP A 30 4.00 -22.66 -16.21
N GLN A 31 4.35 -21.49 -15.67
CA GLN A 31 5.39 -20.63 -16.21
C GLN A 31 6.30 -20.16 -15.08
N GLU A 32 7.61 -20.30 -15.27
CA GLU A 32 8.60 -19.63 -14.41
C GLU A 32 8.63 -18.15 -14.79
N GLN A 33 8.28 -17.30 -13.84
CA GLN A 33 8.36 -15.86 -14.01
C GLN A 33 9.65 -15.36 -13.37
N GLU A 34 10.56 -14.80 -14.17
CA GLU A 34 11.71 -14.07 -13.65
C GLU A 34 11.22 -12.79 -12.96
N ALA A 35 11.31 -12.78 -11.64
CA ALA A 35 11.01 -11.61 -10.84
C ALA A 35 12.28 -10.75 -10.74
N GLU A 36 12.41 -9.75 -11.61
CA GLU A 36 13.36 -8.65 -11.38
C GLU A 36 12.80 -7.74 -10.28
N HIS A 37 13.10 -8.09 -9.03
CA HIS A 37 12.78 -7.25 -7.88
C HIS A 37 14.05 -6.96 -7.10
N THR A 38 14.67 -5.82 -7.36
CA THR A 38 15.61 -5.17 -6.45
C THR A 38 14.81 -4.55 -5.31
N SER A 39 14.36 -5.39 -4.37
CA SER A 39 13.68 -4.93 -3.17
C SER A 39 14.70 -4.40 -2.16
N GLN A 40 14.58 -3.13 -1.79
CA GLN A 40 15.20 -2.57 -0.59
C GLN A 40 14.11 -2.49 0.49
N ALA A 41 14.36 -3.05 1.68
CA ALA A 41 13.34 -3.30 2.70
C ALA A 41 12.48 -2.08 3.10
N LEU A 42 13.02 -0.87 2.96
CA LEU A 42 12.37 0.39 3.34
C LEU A 42 12.24 1.38 2.17
N VAL A 43 12.40 0.90 0.93
CA VAL A 43 12.28 1.73 -0.27
C VAL A 43 11.37 1.04 -1.26
N LEU A 44 10.31 1.74 -1.67
CA LEU A 44 9.46 1.35 -2.78
C LEU A 44 9.75 2.25 -3.96
N GLU A 45 10.00 1.66 -5.12
CA GLU A 45 10.42 2.41 -6.29
C GLU A 45 9.72 1.89 -7.54
N ASN A 46 9.24 2.81 -8.38
CA ASN A 46 8.72 2.51 -9.71
C ASN A 46 9.27 3.52 -10.72
N ALA A 47 8.72 3.54 -11.94
CA ALA A 47 9.18 4.46 -12.99
C ALA A 47 8.98 5.95 -12.67
N LEU A 48 8.02 6.29 -11.80
CA LEU A 48 7.60 7.67 -11.53
C LEU A 48 8.15 8.20 -10.21
N VAL A 49 8.16 7.37 -9.17
CA VAL A 49 8.48 7.81 -7.80
C VAL A 49 9.39 6.84 -7.08
N ARG A 50 10.11 7.38 -6.09
CA ARG A 50 10.84 6.61 -5.08
C ARG A 50 10.34 7.05 -3.69
N VAL A 51 9.90 6.09 -2.90
CA VAL A 51 9.32 6.31 -1.57
C VAL A 51 10.20 5.64 -0.53
N GLN A 52 10.59 6.37 0.51
CA GLN A 52 11.39 5.84 1.62
C GLN A 52 10.63 5.89 2.94
N PHE A 53 10.78 4.83 3.73
CA PHE A 53 10.15 4.66 5.03
C PHE A 53 11.19 4.68 6.16
N GLU A 54 10.82 5.25 7.30
CA GLU A 54 11.59 5.19 8.54
C GLU A 54 11.36 3.84 9.24
N GLU A 55 12.44 3.17 9.61
CA GLU A 55 12.40 1.83 10.23
C GLU A 55 11.59 1.79 11.53
N LYS A 56 11.70 2.80 12.39
CA LYS A 56 11.12 2.77 13.74
C LYS A 56 9.62 3.02 13.77
N THR A 57 9.14 3.97 12.98
CA THR A 57 7.74 4.40 13.01
C THR A 57 6.94 3.94 11.80
N GLY A 58 7.61 3.48 10.75
CA GLY A 58 7.00 3.23 9.44
C GLY A 58 6.55 4.52 8.74
N ALA A 59 6.91 5.69 9.26
CA ALA A 59 6.55 6.96 8.63
C ALA A 59 7.24 7.08 7.27
N VAL A 60 6.57 7.72 6.33
CA VAL A 60 7.17 8.06 5.06
C VAL A 60 8.03 9.31 5.27
N ILE A 61 9.27 9.26 4.81
CA ILE A 61 10.26 10.32 5.01
C ILE A 61 10.75 10.94 3.70
N SER A 62 10.47 10.31 2.57
CA SER A 62 10.74 10.83 1.23
C SER A 62 9.75 10.25 0.23
N ILE A 63 9.27 11.10 -0.67
CA ILE A 63 8.60 10.78 -1.93
C ILE A 63 9.27 11.67 -2.97
N TRP A 64 10.25 11.07 -3.64
CA TRP A 64 10.97 11.70 -4.71
C TRP A 64 10.23 11.50 -6.03
N ASP A 65 9.78 12.61 -6.64
CA ASP A 65 9.26 12.65 -7.99
C ASP A 65 10.43 12.62 -8.99
N LYS A 66 10.52 11.54 -9.78
CA LYS A 66 11.62 11.36 -10.75
C LYS A 66 11.46 12.22 -12.00
N GLU A 67 10.24 12.57 -12.36
CA GLU A 67 9.93 13.39 -13.54
C GLU A 67 10.25 14.85 -13.26
N ASN A 68 9.69 15.40 -12.18
CA ASN A 68 9.84 16.81 -11.82
C ASN A 68 11.10 17.08 -11.00
N LYS A 69 11.76 16.04 -10.49
CA LYS A 69 12.98 16.11 -9.66
C LYS A 69 12.77 16.94 -8.39
N ILE A 70 11.66 16.68 -7.72
CA ILE A 70 11.27 17.36 -6.49
C ILE A 70 10.98 16.36 -5.39
N GLU A 71 11.22 16.79 -4.15
CA GLU A 71 10.83 16.09 -2.95
C GLU A 71 9.46 16.62 -2.49
N TYR A 72 8.51 15.72 -2.31
CA TYR A 72 7.17 16.09 -1.82
C TYR A 72 7.10 16.18 -0.30
N CYS A 73 8.11 15.69 0.41
CA CYS A 73 8.10 15.61 1.87
C CYS A 73 8.88 16.78 2.48
N ASP A 74 8.24 17.55 3.35
CA ASP A 74 8.89 18.57 4.19
C ASP A 74 9.15 18.03 5.63
N GLY A 75 9.24 16.71 5.76
CA GLY A 75 9.37 15.99 7.03
C GLY A 75 8.67 14.64 7.00
N ALA A 76 8.71 13.94 8.14
CA ALA A 76 8.03 12.65 8.28
C ALA A 76 6.51 12.83 8.29
N PHE A 77 5.79 12.04 7.49
CA PHE A 77 4.33 12.07 7.37
C PHE A 77 3.75 10.65 7.33
N GLY A 78 2.43 10.55 7.51
CA GLY A 78 1.75 9.25 7.51
C GLY A 78 2.10 8.36 8.70
N ARG A 79 2.60 8.93 9.80
CA ARG A 79 2.89 8.18 11.02
C ARG A 79 1.63 7.49 11.52
N VAL A 80 1.67 6.17 11.59
CA VAL A 80 0.54 5.37 12.06
C VAL A 80 0.32 5.68 13.54
N VAL A 81 -0.91 6.09 13.87
CA VAL A 81 -1.35 6.23 15.25
C VAL A 81 -2.25 5.04 15.56
N VAL A 82 -1.86 4.25 16.56
CA VAL A 82 -2.72 3.20 17.09
C VAL A 82 -3.69 3.85 18.06
N VAL A 83 -4.94 4.00 17.63
CA VAL A 83 -6.02 4.46 18.50
C VAL A 83 -6.62 3.22 19.16
N LYS A 84 -6.47 3.12 20.48
CA LYS A 84 -7.15 2.09 21.27
C LYS A 84 -8.55 2.59 21.62
N ASP A 85 -9.52 2.23 20.80
CA ASP A 85 -10.93 2.42 21.12
C ASP A 85 -11.42 1.26 22.00
N ASN A 86 -11.74 1.56 23.26
CA ASN A 86 -12.29 0.58 24.20
C ASN A 86 -13.82 0.57 24.20
N SER A 87 -14.45 1.46 23.43
CA SER A 87 -15.90 1.52 23.35
C SER A 87 -16.43 0.34 22.53
N ASP A 88 -17.66 -0.08 22.83
CA ASP A 88 -18.34 -1.07 22.00
C ASP A 88 -18.66 -0.46 20.64
N THR A 89 -19.15 -1.26 19.69
CA THR A 89 -19.44 -0.82 18.31
C THR A 89 -20.32 0.43 18.23
N TRP A 90 -21.05 0.76 19.30
CA TRP A 90 -22.05 1.84 19.37
C TRP A 90 -21.72 2.89 20.44
N SER A 91 -20.56 2.77 21.10
CA SER A 91 -20.09 3.61 22.19
C SER A 91 -21.16 3.92 23.25
N HIS A 92 -21.97 2.93 23.62
CA HIS A 92 -23.08 3.14 24.56
C HIS A 92 -22.58 3.73 25.88
N GLY A 93 -23.14 4.88 26.27
CA GLY A 93 -22.79 5.55 27.52
C GLY A 93 -21.48 6.35 27.49
N VAL A 94 -20.77 6.42 26.36
CA VAL A 94 -19.62 7.34 26.19
C VAL A 94 -20.15 8.74 25.90
N THR A 95 -20.11 9.62 26.89
CA THR A 95 -20.62 11.01 26.79
C THR A 95 -19.52 12.05 26.58
N ARG A 96 -18.25 11.65 26.66
CA ARG A 96 -17.10 12.52 26.38
C ARG A 96 -15.91 11.70 25.88
N PHE A 97 -15.23 12.21 24.86
CA PHE A 97 -13.96 11.71 24.36
C PHE A 97 -12.80 12.48 25.00
N HIS A 98 -11.70 11.80 25.29
CA HIS A 98 -10.50 12.34 25.92
C HIS A 98 -9.34 12.38 24.93
#